data_AF-A0A9E2Z0W7-F1
#
_entry.id   AF-A0A9E2Z0W7-F1
#
_cell.length_a   1.000
_cell.length_b   1.000
_cell.length_c   1.000
_cell.angle_alpha   90.00
_cell.angle_beta   90.00
_cell.angle_gamma   90.00
#
_symmetry.space_group_name_H-M   'P 1'
#
loop_
_entity.id
_entity.type
_entity.pdbx_description
1 polymer ?
#
loop_
_entity_poly.entity_id
_entity_poly.type
_entity_poly.pdbx_seq_one_letter_code
_entity_poly.pdbx_strand_id
1 'polypeptide(L)' 'MSTRNKPEDAASDEKRRLDDALEEGLEETFPGSDPVNVTQPPPSRGDRHVRRNG' A
#
# COMPACT_ATOMS: atom_id res chain seq x y z
N MET A 1 35.07 -27.98 21.69
CA MET A 1 33.81 -27.78 20.92
C MET A 1 33.23 -26.44 21.33
N SER A 2 33.51 -25.36 20.59
CA SER A 2 33.03 -24.02 20.95
C SER A 2 31.67 -23.78 20.30
N THR A 3 30.58 -23.95 21.05
CA THR A 3 29.22 -23.64 20.57
C THR A 3 28.95 -22.15 20.75
N ARG A 4 29.28 -21.37 19.72
CA ARG A 4 28.86 -19.96 19.63
C ARG A 4 27.36 -19.96 19.31
N ASN A 5 26.53 -19.93 20.35
CA ASN A 5 25.09 -19.69 20.21
C ASN A 5 24.90 -18.34 19.51
N LYS A 6 24.33 -18.37 18.31
CA LYS A 6 24.25 -17.21 17.42
C LYS A 6 22.99 -16.39 17.79
N PRO A 7 23.11 -15.11 18.16
CA PRO A 7 21.95 -14.24 18.43
C PRO A 7 21.11 -13.93 17.17
N GLU A 8 21.59 -14.35 16.00
CA GLU A 8 20.99 -14.03 14.70
C GLU A 8 19.73 -14.85 14.41
N ASP A 9 19.64 -16.06 14.95
CA ASP A 9 18.47 -16.92 14.76
C ASP A 9 17.24 -16.33 15.50
N ALA A 10 17.44 -15.87 16.75
CA ALA A 10 16.37 -15.23 17.53
C ALA A 10 15.89 -13.91 16.91
N ALA A 11 16.80 -13.11 16.35
CA ALA A 11 16.44 -11.87 15.64
C ALA A 11 15.67 -12.15 14.34
N SER A 12 15.98 -13.26 13.65
CA SER A 12 15.27 -13.67 12.44
C SER A 12 13.84 -14.13 12.72
N ASP A 13 13.63 -14.84 13.84
CA ASP A 13 12.30 -15.28 14.26
C ASP A 13 11.40 -14.12 14.69
N GLU A 14 11.97 -13.13 15.40
CA GLU A 14 11.26 -11.90 15.78
C GLU A 14 10.83 -11.11 14.54
N LYS A 15 11.73 -10.94 13.56
CA LYS A 15 11.43 -10.25 12.29
C LYS A 15 10.25 -10.89 11.57
N ARG A 16 10.25 -12.22 11.45
CA ARG A 16 9.18 -12.97 10.77
C ARG A 16 7.81 -12.73 11.42
N ARG A 17 7.76 -12.77 12.76
CA ARG A 17 6.51 -12.50 13.50
C ARG A 17 5.98 -11.08 13.27
N LEU A 18 6.88 -10.10 13.22
CA LEU A 18 6.52 -8.72 12.96
C LEU A 18 6.03 -8.51 11.52
N ASP A 19 6.67 -9.15 10.54
CA ASP A 19 6.23 -9.09 9.14
C ASP A 19 4.82 -9.68 8.99
N ASP A 20 4.56 -10.85 9.60
CA ASP A 20 3.24 -11.51 9.54
C ASP A 20 2.14 -10.62 10.16
N ALA A 21 2.41 -9.99 11.31
CA ALA A 21 1.47 -9.11 11.99
C ALA A 21 1.21 -7.80 11.21
N LEU A 22 2.22 -7.31 10.48
CA LEU A 22 2.06 -6.14 9.62
C LEU A 22 1.19 -6.46 8.40
N GLU A 23 1.39 -7.62 7.77
CA GLU A 23 0.58 -8.06 6.62
C GLU A 23 -0.89 -8.25 7.03
N GLU A 24 -1.16 -8.99 8.11
CA GLU A 24 -2.52 -9.22 8.64
C GLU A 24 -3.25 -7.89 8.91
N GLY A 25 -2.55 -6.92 9.52
CA GLY A 25 -3.13 -5.60 9.80
C GLY A 25 -3.45 -4.78 8.54
N LEU A 26 -2.75 -5.03 7.42
CA LEU A 26 -2.91 -4.32 6.15
C LEU A 26 -3.97 -4.94 5.23
N GLU A 27 -4.25 -6.24 5.35
CA GLU A 27 -5.24 -6.96 4.55
C GLU A 27 -6.66 -6.40 4.71
N GLU A 28 -7.02 -5.93 5.91
CA GLU A 28 -8.34 -5.39 6.22
C GLU A 28 -8.44 -3.86 6.09
N THR A 29 -7.32 -3.14 5.94
CA THR A 29 -7.32 -1.67 5.97
C THR A 29 -7.72 -1.03 4.65
N PHE A 30 -7.74 -1.81 3.56
CA PHE A 30 -8.05 -1.29 2.24
C PHE A 30 -9.22 -2.05 1.65
N PRO A 31 -10.39 -1.39 1.40
CA PRO A 31 -11.32 -1.94 0.42
C PRO A 31 -10.52 -2.11 -0.86
N GLY A 32 -10.33 -3.37 -1.32
CA GLY A 32 -9.41 -3.72 -2.40
C GLY A 32 -9.48 -2.69 -3.51
N SER A 33 -8.48 -1.78 -3.51
CA SER A 33 -8.48 -0.48 -4.20
C SER A 33 -9.82 -0.14 -4.87
N ASP A 34 -10.81 0.38 -4.11
CA ASP A 34 -12.11 0.79 -4.66
C ASP A 34 -11.88 1.46 -6.02
N PRO A 35 -12.40 0.90 -7.14
CA PRO A 35 -11.95 1.27 -8.47
C PRO A 35 -12.00 2.78 -8.64
N VAL A 36 -10.90 3.35 -9.17
CA VAL A 36 -10.82 4.78 -9.46
C VAL A 36 -12.05 5.13 -10.27
N ASN A 37 -12.92 5.99 -9.73
CA ASN A 37 -14.17 6.33 -10.38
C ASN A 37 -13.84 7.14 -11.65
N VAL A 38 -13.69 6.48 -12.80
CA VAL A 38 -13.23 7.09 -14.07
C VAL A 38 -14.33 7.95 -14.71
N THR A 39 -15.51 8.01 -14.11
CA THR A 39 -16.57 8.88 -14.62
C THR A 39 -16.24 10.32 -14.28
N GLN A 40 -15.63 11.04 -15.24
CA GLN A 40 -15.62 12.48 -15.15
C GLN A 40 -17.08 12.96 -15.18
N PRO A 41 -17.50 13.80 -14.22
CA PRO A 41 -18.80 14.44 -14.33
C PRO A 41 -18.87 15.20 -15.66
N PRO A 42 -20.08 15.32 -16.25
CA PRO A 42 -20.24 16.04 -17.50
C PRO A 42 -19.63 17.44 -17.39
N PRO A 43 -18.93 17.93 -18.43
CA PRO A 43 -18.19 19.17 -18.37
C PRO A 43 -19.06 20.31 -17.85
N SER A 44 -18.53 21.03 -16.88
CA SER A 44 -19.20 22.14 -16.23
C SER A 44 -19.29 23.33 -17.17
N ARG A 45 -20.15 24.31 -16.84
CA ARG A 45 -20.19 25.57 -17.61
C ARG A 45 -18.84 26.30 -17.61
N GLY A 46 -17.99 26.08 -16.60
CA GLY A 46 -16.65 26.65 -16.48
C GLY A 46 -15.64 26.04 -17.47
N ASP A 47 -15.83 24.78 -17.84
CA ASP A 47 -14.89 24.02 -18.69
C ASP A 47 -14.91 24.50 -20.15
N ARG A 48 -15.96 25.25 -20.53
CA ARG A 48 -16.13 25.83 -21.87
C ARG A 48 -15.12 26.95 -22.21
N HIS A 49 -14.28 27.37 -21.26
CA HIS A 49 -13.33 28.48 -21.46
C HIS A 49 -11.92 28.03 -21.84
N VAL A 50 -11.66 26.73 -21.98
CA VAL A 50 -10.35 26.23 -22.40
C VAL A 50 -10.21 26.42 -23.92
N ARG A 51 -9.65 27.58 -24.32
CA ARG A 51 -9.23 27.81 -25.70
C ARG A 51 -8.09 26.86 -26.04
N ARG A 52 -8.38 25.84 -26.85
CA ARG A 52 -7.35 25.04 -27.51
C ARG A 52 -6.83 25.82 -28.71
N ASN A 53 -5.69 26.47 -28.57
CA ASN A 53 -4.94 26.95 -29.73
C ASN A 53 -4.23 25.72 -30.32
N GLY A 54 -4.58 25.38 -31.57
CA GLY A 54 -3.88 24.39 -32.38
C GLY A 54 -2.70 24.99 -33.14
#